data_AF-A0A265E8Q3-F1
#
_entry.id   AF-A0A265E8Q3-F1
#
_cell.length_a   1.000
_cell.length_b   1.000
_cell.length_c   1.000
_cell.angle_alpha   90.00
_cell.angle_beta   90.00
_cell.angle_gamma   90.00
#
_symmetry.space_group_name_H-M   'P 1'
#
loop_
_entity.id
_entity.type
_entity.pdbx_description
1 polymer ?
#
loop_
_entity_poly.entity_id
_entity_poly.type
_entity_poly.pdbx_seq_one_letter_code
_entity_poly.pdbx_strand_id
1 'polypeptide(L)'
;MKRLIILLSIPMFITACTNPDDETTESEPSEEDTTEEETEEVTEEETEEEAPPEVTPIDVTSDAFISNFFSGNYEYRTISVHSSYDYMVDRLGEPAGAGSTVDGTYYHYDHIGFNFPEAVGSVEDTSELKVDGIIIFPEEFSKQDAVEHFGWPSSDEVSDFRMFYDSDDSNGQYVMMKYNQEDRITEIILQYKDLSDTEFYD
;
A
#
# COMPACT_ATOMS: atom_id res chain seq x y z
N MET A 1 -28.87 -34.30 40.92
CA MET A 1 -28.31 -33.51 42.06
C MET A 1 -27.12 -32.70 41.56
N LYS A 2 -26.93 -31.49 42.09
CA LYS A 2 -25.89 -30.52 41.69
C LYS A 2 -24.59 -30.78 42.48
N ARG A 3 -23.44 -30.95 41.81
CA ARG A 3 -22.10 -30.76 42.42
C ARG A 3 -21.12 -30.18 41.40
N LEU A 4 -20.70 -28.94 41.65
CA LEU A 4 -19.54 -28.34 41.00
C LEU A 4 -18.26 -29.01 41.54
N ILE A 5 -17.19 -28.98 40.75
CA ILE A 5 -15.82 -28.93 41.27
C ILE A 5 -15.21 -27.62 40.76
N ILE A 6 -15.03 -26.68 41.67
CA ILE A 6 -14.17 -25.51 41.50
C ILE A 6 -12.81 -25.90 42.09
N LEU A 7 -11.73 -25.58 41.39
CA LEU A 7 -10.39 -25.60 41.98
C LEU A 7 -9.66 -24.31 41.59
N LEU A 8 -9.55 -23.43 42.58
CA LEU A 8 -8.96 -22.10 42.54
C LEU A 8 -7.65 -22.16 43.33
N SER A 9 -6.51 -21.84 42.70
CA SER A 9 -5.23 -21.59 43.39
C SER A 9 -4.36 -20.61 42.60
N ILE A 10 -4.42 -19.34 43.00
CA ILE A 10 -3.49 -18.22 42.72
C ILE A 10 -2.89 -17.85 44.11
N PRO A 11 -1.72 -17.18 44.31
CA PRO A 11 -0.73 -16.58 43.39
C PRO A 11 0.74 -17.02 43.64
N MET A 12 1.69 -16.44 42.91
CA MET A 12 2.82 -15.75 43.55
C MET A 12 3.37 -14.61 42.67
N PHE A 13 3.72 -13.48 43.29
CA PHE A 13 4.19 -12.23 42.68
C PHE A 13 5.16 -11.57 43.68
N ILE A 14 6.14 -10.77 43.18
CA ILE A 14 7.08 -9.88 43.91
C ILE A 14 8.02 -10.61 44.93
N THR A 15 9.27 -10.22 45.25
CA THR A 15 10.20 -9.09 44.96
C THR A 15 11.57 -9.65 44.48
N ALA A 16 12.72 -8.96 44.32
CA ALA A 16 13.15 -7.59 44.68
C ALA A 16 14.26 -6.99 43.78
N CYS A 17 14.43 -5.68 43.99
CA CYS A 17 15.45 -4.71 43.60
C CYS A 17 16.93 -5.05 43.90
N THR A 18 17.86 -4.43 43.14
CA THR A 18 18.74 -3.34 43.66
C THR A 18 19.54 -2.66 42.53
N ASN A 19 19.39 -1.33 42.39
CA ASN A 19 20.51 -0.46 42.01
C ASN A 19 21.53 -0.46 43.16
N PRO A 20 22.77 -0.04 42.88
CA PRO A 20 23.27 1.12 43.60
C PRO A 20 23.58 2.27 42.63
N ASP A 21 23.19 3.46 43.04
CA ASP A 21 23.63 4.73 42.47
C ASP A 21 25.16 4.88 42.57
N ASP A 22 25.72 5.71 41.70
CA ASP A 22 26.73 6.65 42.16
C ASP A 22 26.39 8.04 41.63
N GLU A 23 26.37 9.02 42.52
CA GLU A 23 26.07 10.43 42.25
C GLU A 23 27.32 11.15 41.70
N THR A 24 27.22 12.48 41.57
CA THR A 24 28.28 13.47 41.35
C THR A 24 28.66 13.70 39.86
N THR A 25 28.67 14.94 39.34
CA THR A 25 28.45 16.26 39.97
C THR A 25 27.87 17.27 38.97
N GLU A 26 27.00 18.19 39.42
CA GLU A 26 26.73 19.44 38.70
C GLU A 26 28.00 20.30 38.60
N SER A 27 28.25 20.94 37.45
CA SER A 27 29.09 22.15 37.33
C SER A 27 28.90 22.84 35.97
N GLU A 28 27.99 23.81 35.94
CA GLU A 28 28.03 24.98 35.04
C GLU A 28 27.98 26.24 35.94
N PRO A 29 28.28 27.47 35.45
CA PRO A 29 28.71 27.85 34.11
C PRO A 29 30.01 28.69 34.10
N SER A 30 30.55 29.01 32.91
CA SER A 30 31.29 30.25 32.68
C SER A 30 31.28 30.65 31.20
N GLU A 31 30.74 31.82 30.89
CA GLU A 31 30.97 32.50 29.61
C GLU A 31 32.36 33.16 29.63
N GLU A 32 33.13 33.06 28.53
CA GLU A 32 33.86 34.21 27.96
C GLU A 32 34.34 33.91 26.52
N ASP A 33 33.69 34.58 25.57
CA ASP A 33 34.24 35.22 24.37
C ASP A 33 35.52 34.64 23.72
N THR A 34 35.40 34.14 22.48
CA THR A 34 36.43 34.43 21.46
C THR A 34 35.83 34.35 20.05
N THR A 35 36.09 35.39 19.26
CA THR A 35 35.62 35.55 17.88
C THR A 35 36.57 34.81 16.92
N GLU A 36 36.08 33.81 16.19
CA GLU A 36 36.73 33.33 14.97
C GLU A 36 35.76 33.43 13.79
N GLU A 37 36.20 34.15 12.76
CA GLU A 37 35.45 34.48 11.56
C GLU A 37 35.67 33.38 10.51
N GLU A 38 35.19 32.15 10.80
CA GLU A 38 35.23 31.08 9.80
C GLU A 38 34.28 31.42 8.63
N THR A 39 34.90 31.70 7.48
CA THR A 39 34.18 31.91 6.22
C THR A 39 33.84 30.53 5.67
N GLU A 40 32.76 29.93 6.17
CA GLU A 40 32.33 28.60 5.74
C GLU A 40 31.99 28.64 4.24
N GLU A 41 32.89 28.06 3.44
CA GLU A 41 32.73 27.88 2.02
C GLU A 41 31.60 26.85 1.85
N VAL A 42 30.37 27.35 1.65
CA VAL A 42 29.19 26.53 1.35
C VAL A 42 29.48 25.79 0.05
N THR A 43 30.08 24.62 0.22
CA THR A 43 30.17 23.60 -0.81
C THR A 43 28.73 23.20 -1.06
N GLU A 44 28.23 23.54 -2.24
CA GLU A 44 26.99 22.97 -2.74
C GLU A 44 27.21 21.45 -2.76
N GLU A 45 26.67 20.75 -1.75
CA GLU A 45 26.48 19.32 -1.86
C GLU A 45 25.51 19.14 -3.03
N GLU A 46 26.07 18.82 -4.20
CA GLU A 46 25.36 18.14 -5.27
C GLU A 46 24.83 16.84 -4.65
N THR A 47 23.63 16.92 -4.07
CA THR A 47 22.85 15.75 -3.70
C THR A 47 22.69 14.96 -4.98
N GLU A 48 23.44 13.86 -5.14
CA GLU A 48 23.22 12.93 -6.23
C GLU A 48 21.74 12.51 -6.13
N GLU A 49 20.92 12.96 -7.09
CA GLU A 49 19.55 12.48 -7.22
C GLU A 49 19.63 10.98 -7.48
N GLU A 50 19.52 10.17 -6.42
CA GLU A 50 19.31 8.74 -6.56
C GLU A 50 18.06 8.56 -7.41
N ALA A 51 18.25 8.05 -8.64
CA ALA A 51 17.15 7.81 -9.55
C ALA A 51 16.12 6.91 -8.83
N PRO A 52 14.82 7.25 -8.90
CA PRO A 52 13.81 6.53 -8.14
C PRO A 52 13.81 5.03 -8.44
N PRO A 53 13.53 4.18 -7.45
CA PRO A 53 13.80 2.76 -7.55
C PRO A 53 12.87 2.07 -8.55
N GLU A 54 13.44 1.55 -9.65
CA GLU A 54 12.72 0.85 -10.73
C GLU A 54 11.63 -0.09 -10.19
N VAL A 55 10.42 0.00 -10.75
CA VAL A 55 9.25 -0.74 -10.30
C VAL A 55 9.28 -2.16 -10.87
N THR A 56 9.60 -3.13 -10.02
CA THR A 56 9.70 -4.54 -10.40
C THR A 56 8.31 -5.14 -10.72
N PRO A 57 8.19 -5.99 -11.75
CA PRO A 57 6.96 -6.71 -12.08
C PRO A 57 6.40 -7.49 -10.89
N ILE A 58 5.08 -7.69 -10.88
CA ILE A 58 4.36 -8.45 -9.86
C ILE A 58 4.11 -9.87 -10.36
N ASP A 59 4.60 -10.87 -9.63
CA ASP A 59 4.24 -12.26 -9.87
C ASP A 59 2.82 -12.55 -9.35
N VAL A 60 1.84 -12.39 -10.24
CA VAL A 60 0.42 -12.66 -9.98
C VAL A 60 0.10 -14.14 -9.72
N THR A 61 1.04 -15.05 -10.00
CA THR A 61 0.90 -16.49 -9.73
C THR A 61 1.46 -16.90 -8.36
N SER A 62 2.15 -15.99 -7.66
CA SER A 62 2.76 -16.27 -6.37
C SER A 62 1.72 -16.46 -5.25
N ASP A 63 2.01 -17.38 -4.32
CA ASP A 63 1.17 -17.62 -3.13
C ASP A 63 0.91 -16.34 -2.33
N ALA A 64 1.89 -15.43 -2.28
CA ALA A 64 1.77 -14.13 -1.61
C ALA A 64 0.78 -13.22 -2.32
N PHE A 65 0.82 -13.14 -3.66
CA PHE A 65 -0.17 -12.41 -4.44
C PHE A 65 -1.58 -12.96 -4.20
N ILE A 66 -1.75 -14.27 -4.38
CA ILE A 66 -3.04 -14.95 -4.27
C ILE A 66 -3.65 -14.80 -2.86
N SER A 67 -2.82 -14.89 -1.82
CA SER A 67 -3.26 -14.66 -0.43
C SER A 67 -3.68 -13.21 -0.18
N ASN A 68 -2.97 -12.23 -0.73
CA ASN A 68 -3.26 -10.81 -0.54
C ASN A 68 -4.49 -10.35 -1.33
N PHE A 69 -4.68 -10.92 -2.53
CA PHE A 69 -5.84 -10.71 -3.40
C PHE A 69 -7.17 -10.99 -2.66
N PHE A 70 -7.31 -12.17 -2.06
CA PHE A 70 -8.54 -12.58 -1.36
C PHE A 70 -8.70 -12.03 0.06
N SER A 71 -7.61 -11.53 0.67
CA SER A 71 -7.68 -10.94 2.01
C SER A 71 -7.87 -9.43 1.99
N GLY A 72 -7.81 -8.77 0.83
CA GLY A 72 -7.88 -7.31 0.74
C GLY A 72 -6.71 -6.62 1.44
N ASN A 73 -5.56 -7.29 1.53
CA ASN A 73 -4.36 -6.76 2.19
C ASN A 73 -3.20 -6.78 1.20
N TYR A 74 -3.39 -6.12 0.05
CA TYR A 74 -2.32 -5.94 -0.92
C TYR A 74 -1.45 -4.72 -0.58
N GLU A 75 -0.15 -4.97 -0.45
CA GLU A 75 0.89 -3.96 -0.23
C GLU A 75 1.99 -4.18 -1.27
N TYR A 76 2.43 -3.12 -1.94
CA TYR A 76 3.56 -3.13 -2.86
C TYR A 76 4.62 -2.14 -2.38
N ARG A 77 5.79 -2.63 -1.94
CA ARG A 77 6.90 -1.80 -1.45
C ARG A 77 6.46 -0.77 -0.40
N THR A 78 5.74 -1.21 0.63
CA THR A 78 5.12 -0.37 1.68
C THR A 78 4.00 0.57 1.21
N ILE A 79 3.68 0.62 -0.08
CA ILE A 79 2.48 1.30 -0.59
C ILE A 79 1.28 0.35 -0.46
N SER A 80 0.39 0.68 0.46
CA SER A 80 -0.93 0.07 0.61
C SER A 80 -2.04 1.06 0.20
N VAL A 81 -3.29 0.60 0.25
CA VAL A 81 -4.46 1.46 0.43
C VAL A 81 -4.21 2.46 1.56
N HIS A 82 -4.76 3.67 1.44
CA HIS A 82 -4.57 4.80 2.35
C HIS A 82 -3.17 5.45 2.36
N SER A 83 -2.20 4.97 1.58
CA SER A 83 -0.96 5.71 1.29
C SER A 83 -1.30 7.03 0.60
N SER A 84 -0.57 8.11 0.88
CA SER A 84 -0.73 9.37 0.14
C SER A 84 0.00 9.34 -1.20
N TYR A 85 -0.39 10.23 -2.12
CA TYR A 85 0.34 10.44 -3.36
C TYR A 85 1.81 10.82 -3.08
N ASP A 86 2.06 11.73 -2.13
CA ASP A 86 3.41 12.15 -1.74
C ASP A 86 4.26 10.98 -1.24
N TYR A 87 3.68 10.07 -0.44
CA TYR A 87 4.38 8.90 0.08
C TYR A 87 4.67 7.88 -1.03
N MET A 88 3.76 7.73 -2.00
CA MET A 88 3.99 6.92 -3.20
C MET A 88 5.15 7.47 -4.03
N VAL A 89 5.19 8.79 -4.27
CA VAL A 89 6.27 9.43 -5.06
C VAL A 89 7.61 9.40 -4.33
N ASP A 90 7.65 9.64 -3.01
CA ASP A 90 8.87 9.46 -2.19
C ASP A 90 9.44 8.03 -2.29
N ARG A 91 8.56 7.02 -2.36
CA ARG A 91 8.98 5.61 -2.34
C ARG A 91 9.25 4.98 -3.70
N LEU A 92 8.57 5.43 -4.76
CA LEU A 92 8.60 4.83 -6.11
C LEU A 92 9.06 5.81 -7.21
N GLY A 93 9.17 7.10 -6.90
CA GLY A 93 9.37 8.18 -7.87
C GLY A 93 8.09 8.65 -8.54
N GLU A 94 8.25 9.59 -9.47
CA GLU A 94 7.17 10.07 -10.32
C GLU A 94 6.59 8.93 -11.19
N PRO A 95 5.25 8.87 -11.36
CA PRO A 95 4.62 7.85 -12.18
C PRO A 95 4.93 8.05 -13.67
N ALA A 96 5.02 6.94 -14.41
CA ALA A 96 5.26 6.94 -15.86
C ALA A 96 4.09 7.56 -16.66
N GLY A 97 2.87 7.51 -16.10
CA GLY A 97 1.70 8.16 -16.67
C GLY A 97 0.46 8.07 -15.77
N ALA A 98 -0.68 8.51 -16.31
CA ALA A 98 -1.97 8.48 -15.62
C ALA A 98 -3.11 8.06 -16.57
N GLY A 99 -4.21 7.58 -16.00
CA GLY A 99 -5.43 7.20 -16.72
C GLY A 99 -6.66 7.13 -15.81
N SER A 100 -7.81 6.72 -16.36
CA SER A 100 -9.09 6.67 -15.67
C SER A 100 -9.87 5.40 -16.05
N THR A 101 -9.40 4.23 -15.59
CA THR A 101 -10.04 2.92 -15.84
C THR A 101 -11.28 2.67 -14.96
N VAL A 102 -11.38 3.41 -13.85
CA VAL A 102 -12.35 3.32 -12.74
C VAL A 102 -12.62 4.75 -12.23
N ASP A 103 -13.58 5.01 -11.32
CA ASP A 103 -13.73 6.39 -10.80
C ASP A 103 -12.41 6.92 -10.22
N GLY A 104 -12.15 8.19 -10.53
CA GLY A 104 -10.98 8.92 -10.11
C GLY A 104 -9.89 8.90 -11.17
N THR A 105 -8.65 8.77 -10.74
CA THR A 105 -7.47 8.76 -11.61
C THR A 105 -6.44 7.81 -11.03
N TYR A 106 -5.96 6.88 -11.87
CA TYR A 106 -4.83 6.05 -11.51
C TYR A 106 -3.55 6.62 -12.08
N TYR A 107 -2.48 6.48 -11.31
CA TYR A 107 -1.12 6.80 -11.71
C TYR A 107 -0.37 5.49 -11.86
N HIS A 108 0.19 5.23 -13.05
CA HIS A 108 0.85 3.96 -13.36
C HIS A 108 2.36 4.09 -13.47
N TYR A 109 2.98 3.02 -13.02
CA TYR A 109 4.35 2.58 -13.28
C TYR A 109 4.25 1.34 -14.19
N ASP A 110 5.38 0.74 -14.58
CA ASP A 110 5.43 -0.28 -15.64
C ASP A 110 4.41 -1.43 -15.52
N HIS A 111 4.20 -1.97 -14.31
CA HIS A 111 3.32 -3.14 -14.08
C HIS A 111 2.29 -2.95 -12.96
N ILE A 112 2.24 -1.77 -12.34
CA ILE A 112 1.32 -1.43 -11.25
C ILE A 112 0.88 0.03 -11.38
N GLY A 113 -0.39 0.30 -11.11
CA GLY A 113 -0.90 1.64 -10.87
C GLY A 113 -1.65 1.73 -9.55
N PHE A 114 -1.72 2.93 -9.00
CA PHE A 114 -2.45 3.24 -7.78
C PHE A 114 -3.58 4.20 -8.14
N ASN A 115 -4.81 3.83 -7.79
CA ASN A 115 -5.99 4.65 -8.00
C ASN A 115 -6.19 5.61 -6.84
N PHE A 116 -6.58 6.83 -7.18
CA PHE A 116 -6.94 7.89 -6.25
C PHE A 116 -8.32 8.42 -6.65
N PRO A 117 -9.15 8.88 -5.69
CA PRO A 117 -10.51 9.35 -5.96
C PRO A 117 -10.56 10.61 -6.85
N GLU A 118 -9.48 11.39 -6.89
CA GLU A 118 -9.35 12.61 -7.68
C GLU A 118 -7.95 12.70 -8.33
N ALA A 119 -7.82 13.49 -9.38
CA ALA A 119 -6.53 13.77 -10.00
C ALA A 119 -5.70 14.74 -9.14
N VAL A 120 -4.39 14.53 -9.07
CA VAL A 120 -3.38 15.37 -8.38
C VAL A 120 -3.52 16.86 -8.74
N GLY A 121 -3.76 17.19 -10.02
CA GLY A 121 -3.92 18.57 -10.47
C GLY A 121 -5.24 19.25 -10.07
N SER A 122 -6.15 18.53 -9.41
CA SER A 122 -7.46 19.02 -8.96
C SER A 122 -7.53 19.30 -7.45
N VAL A 123 -6.54 18.85 -6.68
CA VAL A 123 -6.49 18.99 -5.21
C VAL A 123 -5.44 20.02 -4.77
N GLU A 124 -5.66 20.68 -3.64
CA GLU A 124 -4.69 21.64 -3.07
C GLU A 124 -3.60 20.95 -2.23
N ASP A 125 -3.86 19.75 -1.72
CA ASP A 125 -2.98 19.00 -0.81
C ASP A 125 -2.92 17.52 -1.24
N THR A 126 -1.80 17.13 -1.85
CA THR A 126 -1.52 15.76 -2.31
C THR A 126 -1.13 14.81 -1.18
N SER A 127 -0.79 15.34 0.00
CA SER A 127 -0.53 14.54 1.18
C SER A 127 -1.82 13.91 1.72
N GLU A 128 -2.98 14.52 1.47
CA GLU A 128 -4.30 13.97 1.82
C GLU A 128 -4.98 13.19 0.70
N LEU A 129 -4.47 13.26 -0.54
CA LEU A 129 -4.92 12.43 -1.65
C LEU A 129 -4.44 10.98 -1.44
N LYS A 130 -5.34 10.10 -0.99
CA LYS A 130 -5.00 8.71 -0.63
C LYS A 130 -5.37 7.69 -1.70
N VAL A 131 -4.57 6.63 -1.78
CA VAL A 131 -4.82 5.43 -2.60
C VAL A 131 -6.12 4.75 -2.14
N ASP A 132 -7.08 4.55 -3.04
CA ASP A 132 -8.34 3.82 -2.83
C ASP A 132 -8.42 2.50 -3.62
N GLY A 133 -7.46 2.26 -4.50
CA GLY A 133 -7.36 1.04 -5.30
C GLY A 133 -5.98 0.81 -5.89
N ILE A 134 -5.74 -0.43 -6.33
CA ILE A 134 -4.48 -0.88 -6.92
C ILE A 134 -4.81 -1.62 -8.22
N ILE A 135 -4.13 -1.25 -9.30
CA ILE A 135 -4.29 -1.82 -10.64
C ILE A 135 -2.98 -2.52 -10.98
N ILE A 136 -3.05 -3.70 -11.57
CA ILE A 136 -1.88 -4.48 -11.97
C ILE A 136 -2.01 -4.81 -13.45
N PHE A 137 -0.91 -4.63 -14.18
CA PHE A 137 -0.83 -4.88 -15.62
C PHE A 137 0.01 -6.15 -15.84
N PRO A 138 -0.59 -7.35 -15.76
CA PRO A 138 0.16 -8.61 -15.79
C PRO A 138 0.69 -8.91 -17.19
N GLU A 139 1.91 -9.45 -17.25
CA GLU A 139 2.45 -10.01 -18.48
C GLU A 139 1.97 -11.47 -18.66
N GLU A 140 1.58 -11.83 -19.88
CA GLU A 140 1.22 -13.19 -20.33
C GLU A 140 0.10 -13.94 -19.56
N PHE A 141 -0.65 -13.28 -18.68
CA PHE A 141 -1.73 -13.89 -17.88
C PHE A 141 -3.06 -14.03 -18.65
N SER A 142 -3.78 -15.14 -18.49
CA SER A 142 -5.06 -15.42 -19.17
C SER A 142 -6.23 -15.69 -18.22
N LYS A 143 -7.46 -15.67 -18.75
CA LYS A 143 -8.67 -16.11 -18.00
C LYS A 143 -8.54 -17.54 -17.47
N GLN A 144 -7.84 -18.42 -18.19
CA GLN A 144 -7.64 -19.80 -17.72
C GLN A 144 -6.74 -19.81 -16.48
N ASP A 145 -5.64 -19.06 -16.51
CA ASP A 145 -4.72 -18.95 -15.37
C ASP A 145 -5.43 -18.30 -14.17
N ALA A 146 -6.24 -17.27 -14.40
CA ALA A 146 -7.09 -16.67 -13.37
C ALA A 146 -8.04 -17.69 -12.73
N VAL A 147 -8.67 -18.57 -13.52
CA VAL A 147 -9.53 -19.65 -13.00
C VAL A 147 -8.73 -20.75 -12.28
N GLU A 148 -7.48 -21.00 -12.67
CA GLU A 148 -6.60 -21.97 -12.00
C GLU A 148 -6.08 -21.46 -10.64
N HIS A 149 -5.73 -20.17 -10.55
CA HIS A 149 -5.17 -19.55 -9.33
C HIS A 149 -6.23 -18.99 -8.37
N PHE A 150 -7.30 -18.38 -8.88
CA PHE A 150 -8.34 -17.71 -8.09
C PHE A 150 -9.68 -18.45 -8.09
N GLY A 151 -9.82 -19.52 -8.88
CA GLY A 151 -11.09 -20.21 -9.06
C GLY A 151 -12.06 -19.44 -9.98
N TRP A 152 -13.30 -19.89 -10.04
CA TRP A 152 -14.30 -19.27 -10.91
C TRP A 152 -14.73 -17.88 -10.40
N PRO A 153 -14.81 -16.86 -11.27
CA PRO A 153 -15.37 -15.56 -10.92
C PRO A 153 -16.85 -15.67 -10.53
N SER A 154 -17.35 -14.70 -9.76
CA SER A 154 -18.77 -14.58 -9.42
C SER A 154 -19.61 -14.11 -10.61
N SER A 155 -19.04 -13.29 -11.49
CA SER A 155 -19.63 -12.86 -12.77
C SER A 155 -18.58 -12.76 -13.88
N ASP A 156 -18.99 -13.03 -15.13
CA ASP A 156 -18.17 -12.87 -16.34
C ASP A 156 -18.99 -12.12 -17.40
N GLU A 157 -18.72 -10.82 -17.55
CA GLU A 157 -19.37 -9.90 -18.47
C GLU A 157 -18.68 -9.93 -19.83
N VAL A 158 -19.00 -10.96 -20.62
CA VAL A 158 -18.39 -11.22 -21.94
C VAL A 158 -18.63 -10.11 -22.97
N SER A 159 -19.64 -9.24 -22.79
CA SER A 159 -19.88 -8.09 -23.68
C SER A 159 -18.83 -6.99 -23.53
N ASP A 160 -18.34 -6.82 -22.30
CA ASP A 160 -17.50 -5.69 -21.88
C ASP A 160 -16.09 -6.17 -21.48
N PHE A 161 -15.84 -7.48 -21.63
CA PHE A 161 -14.60 -8.19 -21.31
C PHE A 161 -14.12 -8.00 -19.86
N ARG A 162 -15.03 -8.19 -18.89
CA ARG A 162 -14.74 -8.06 -17.45
C ARG A 162 -15.11 -9.33 -16.66
N MET A 163 -14.21 -9.84 -15.81
CA MET A 163 -14.52 -10.85 -14.80
C MET A 163 -14.53 -10.23 -13.40
N PHE A 164 -15.45 -10.65 -12.55
CA PHE A 164 -15.66 -10.14 -11.21
C PHE A 164 -15.38 -11.23 -10.19
N TYR A 165 -14.62 -10.92 -9.15
CA TYR A 165 -14.35 -11.83 -8.04
C TYR A 165 -14.93 -11.22 -6.77
N ASP A 166 -15.93 -11.89 -6.18
CA ASP A 166 -16.53 -11.46 -4.92
C ASP A 166 -15.49 -11.51 -3.80
N SER A 167 -15.08 -10.35 -3.34
CA SER A 167 -14.56 -10.15 -1.98
C SER A 167 -15.73 -9.73 -1.10
N ASP A 168 -16.06 -10.59 -0.12
CA ASP A 168 -17.15 -10.50 0.86
C ASP A 168 -17.69 -9.06 1.10
N ASP A 169 -18.98 -8.82 0.75
CA ASP A 169 -19.69 -7.54 0.89
C ASP A 169 -19.49 -6.86 2.27
N SER A 170 -19.19 -7.64 3.31
CA SER A 170 -18.93 -7.11 4.65
C SER A 170 -17.61 -6.34 4.81
N ASN A 171 -16.67 -6.48 3.85
CA ASN A 171 -15.34 -5.88 3.90
C ASN A 171 -15.16 -4.66 2.97
N GLY A 172 -16.13 -4.35 2.09
CA GLY A 172 -16.06 -3.17 1.20
C GLY A 172 -14.93 -3.21 0.18
N GLN A 173 -14.43 -4.41 -0.14
CA GLN A 173 -13.46 -4.65 -1.19
C GLN A 173 -14.21 -5.06 -2.47
N TYR A 174 -13.66 -4.72 -3.63
CA TYR A 174 -14.11 -5.22 -4.93
C TYR A 174 -12.90 -5.64 -5.77
N VAL A 175 -13.07 -6.70 -6.56
CA VAL A 175 -12.03 -7.17 -7.48
C VAL A 175 -12.58 -7.47 -8.86
N MET A 176 -11.95 -6.90 -9.89
CA MET A 176 -12.30 -7.11 -11.29
C MET A 176 -11.06 -7.29 -12.15
N MET A 177 -11.18 -8.10 -13.20
CA MET A 177 -10.15 -8.30 -14.21
C MET A 177 -10.70 -7.90 -15.58
N LYS A 178 -10.09 -6.90 -16.22
CA LYS A 178 -10.33 -6.64 -17.65
C LYS A 178 -9.53 -7.62 -18.48
N TYR A 179 -10.12 -8.08 -19.58
CA TYR A 179 -9.47 -8.97 -20.53
C TYR A 179 -9.69 -8.54 -21.98
N ASN A 180 -9.02 -9.19 -22.93
CA ASN A 180 -9.14 -8.90 -24.36
C ASN A 180 -9.83 -10.04 -25.15
N GLN A 181 -9.99 -9.87 -26.46
CA GLN A 181 -10.62 -10.85 -27.35
C GLN A 181 -9.88 -12.20 -27.48
N GLU A 182 -8.66 -12.30 -26.94
CA GLU A 182 -7.84 -13.52 -26.89
C GLU A 182 -7.84 -14.15 -25.48
N ASP A 183 -8.79 -13.75 -24.61
CA ASP A 183 -8.92 -14.15 -23.21
C ASP A 183 -7.65 -13.87 -22.38
N ARG A 184 -6.84 -12.87 -22.76
CA ARG A 184 -5.71 -12.37 -21.97
C ARG A 184 -6.17 -11.32 -20.98
N ILE A 185 -5.78 -11.46 -19.72
CA ILE A 185 -6.00 -10.44 -18.69
C ILE A 185 -5.10 -9.25 -19.02
N THR A 186 -5.67 -8.06 -19.05
CA THR A 186 -4.95 -6.81 -19.34
C THR A 186 -4.79 -5.95 -18.09
N GLU A 187 -5.75 -6.03 -17.16
CA GLU A 187 -5.75 -5.29 -15.90
C GLU A 187 -6.35 -6.18 -14.80
N ILE A 188 -5.74 -6.21 -13.61
CA ILE A 188 -6.33 -6.72 -12.37
C ILE A 188 -6.53 -5.54 -11.44
N ILE A 189 -7.79 -5.25 -11.09
CA ILE A 189 -8.22 -4.06 -10.37
C ILE A 189 -8.72 -4.47 -8.99
N LEU A 190 -8.05 -3.99 -7.94
CA LEU A 190 -8.38 -4.18 -6.53
C LEU A 190 -8.86 -2.82 -5.97
N GLN A 191 -10.12 -2.69 -5.59
CA GLN A 191 -10.66 -1.44 -5.00
C GLN A 191 -11.21 -1.65 -3.59
N TYR A 192 -11.15 -0.57 -2.80
CA TYR A 192 -11.50 -0.55 -1.37
C TYR A 192 -12.55 0.52 -1.07
N LYS A 193 -13.64 0.45 -1.83
CA LYS A 193 -14.83 1.31 -1.74
C LYS A 193 -16.07 0.53 -2.22
N ASP A 194 -17.24 0.99 -1.81
CA ASP A 194 -18.53 0.51 -2.34
C ASP A 194 -18.66 0.94 -3.81
N LEU A 195 -18.80 -0.03 -4.71
CA LEU A 195 -18.89 0.21 -6.16
C LEU A 195 -20.33 0.30 -6.70
N SER A 196 -21.34 0.32 -5.83
CA SER A 196 -22.73 0.45 -6.25
C SER A 196 -23.03 1.74 -7.04
N ASP A 197 -22.20 2.78 -6.87
CA ASP A 197 -22.23 4.05 -7.59
C ASP A 197 -21.01 4.26 -8.54
N THR A 198 -20.17 3.25 -8.78
CA THR A 198 -18.91 3.39 -9.56
C THR A 198 -19.12 3.25 -11.07
N GLU A 199 -18.62 4.23 -11.82
CA GLU A 199 -18.51 4.20 -13.28
C GLU A 199 -17.18 3.53 -13.70
N PHE A 200 -17.28 2.60 -14.65
CA PHE A 200 -16.13 2.01 -15.35
C PHE A 200 -16.04 2.59 -16.75
N TYR A 201 -14.84 3.00 -17.15
CA TYR A 201 -14.59 3.60 -18.45
C TYR A 201 -13.84 2.61 -19.36
N ASP A 202 -14.04 2.77 -20.68
CA ASP A 202 -13.42 1.99 -21.76
C ASP A 202 -11.99 2.46 -22.07
#